data_AF-A0AAE0TF85-F1
#
_entry.id   AF-A0AAE0TF85-F1
#
_cell.length_a   1.000
_cell.length_b   1.000
_cell.length_c   1.000
_cell.angle_alpha   90.00
_cell.angle_beta   90.00
_cell.angle_gamma   90.00
#
_symmetry.space_group_name_H-M   'P 1'
#
loop_
_entity.id
_entity.type
_entity.pdbx_description
1 polymer ?
#
loop_
_entity_poly.entity_id
_entity_poly.type
_entity_poly.pdbx_seq_one_letter_code
_entity_poly.pdbx_strand_id
1 'polypeptide(L)'
;MLIFLVVLTCSQLMQSEILNGYTMFCSVVHVENTSTLKYLVFLLVLLTFLLSLVLSIIAYFWLHPREHVFGTDSPLCINCSQMEMNPAEEFEAFSNFSIRRDGSSKLCCSSKPADTAEIVARMVEKKRRITLSQGIVKDLPIICGRSDPDKGNTKIVGILPLASKNANQYMTKVMWNINSTASFLGSALTYINGSLRVLESAYYYIYSNLVYSQEWNNSTDAFRTFCQVLYRHTPMTETKYDTILMQSCNSMCLPSTVHAPCSGSSHMESVFFLRNEEEVYIRVSDPERLRESERNNMFGLFRT
;
A
#
# COMPACT_ATOMS: atom_id res chain seq x y z
N MET A 1 38.46 7.57 -9.04
CA MET A 1 39.68 8.37 -9.28
C MET A 1 40.85 7.75 -8.52
N LEU A 2 41.28 6.53 -8.90
CA LEU A 2 42.42 5.84 -8.28
C LEU A 2 42.95 4.62 -9.10
N ILE A 3 42.63 4.52 -10.40
CA ILE A 3 43.10 3.41 -11.27
C ILE A 3 43.93 3.92 -12.47
N PHE A 4 44.13 5.24 -12.60
CA PHE A 4 44.91 5.82 -13.70
C PHE A 4 46.41 5.99 -13.40
N LEU A 5 46.92 5.48 -12.27
CA LEU A 5 48.27 5.79 -11.77
C LEU A 5 49.27 4.63 -11.81
N VAL A 6 48.92 3.45 -12.33
CA VAL A 6 49.82 2.27 -12.33
C VAL A 6 50.44 1.95 -13.71
N VAL A 7 50.00 2.60 -14.78
CA VAL A 7 50.53 2.31 -16.14
C VAL A 7 51.67 3.26 -16.57
N LEU A 8 51.95 4.32 -15.82
CA LEU A 8 52.93 5.35 -16.20
C LEU A 8 54.30 5.24 -15.51
N THR A 9 54.55 4.22 -14.67
CA THR A 9 55.84 4.04 -13.99
C THR A 9 56.70 2.90 -14.54
N CYS A 10 56.26 2.17 -15.57
CA CYS A 10 57.08 1.10 -16.19
C CYS A 10 57.88 1.57 -17.42
N SER A 11 57.75 2.83 -17.87
CA SER A 11 58.44 3.32 -19.08
C SER A 11 59.63 4.27 -18.83
N GLN A 12 60.03 4.50 -17.58
CA GLN A 12 61.13 5.43 -17.24
C GLN A 12 62.25 4.78 -16.41
N LEU A 13 62.21 3.46 -16.20
CA LEU A 13 63.22 2.73 -15.40
C LEU A 13 63.87 1.55 -16.15
N MET A 14 63.96 1.66 -17.48
CA MET A 14 64.73 0.75 -18.34
C MET A 14 65.59 1.56 -19.32
N GLN A 15 66.38 2.51 -18.81
CA GLN A 15 67.32 3.29 -19.64
C GLN A 15 68.73 3.43 -19.06
N SER A 16 69.11 2.62 -18.07
CA SER A 16 70.52 2.48 -17.71
C SER A 16 70.79 1.07 -17.21
N GLU A 17 71.77 0.43 -17.83
CA GLU A 17 72.31 -0.89 -17.47
C GLU A 17 71.46 -2.08 -17.92
N ILE A 18 71.66 -2.50 -19.17
CA ILE A 18 72.26 -3.79 -19.52
C ILE A 18 72.66 -3.70 -21.00
N LEU A 19 73.85 -3.17 -21.18
CA LEU A 19 74.67 -3.39 -22.36
C LEU A 19 75.50 -4.63 -22.04
N ASN A 20 75.06 -5.80 -22.50
CA ASN A 20 75.92 -6.81 -23.14
C ASN A 20 75.18 -8.14 -23.33
N GLY A 21 74.97 -8.46 -24.60
CA GLY A 21 75.05 -9.84 -25.04
C GLY A 21 73.73 -10.59 -25.15
N TYR A 22 72.75 -10.08 -25.91
CA TYR A 22 71.87 -10.94 -26.71
C TYR A 22 71.45 -10.20 -27.98
N THR A 23 72.33 -10.22 -28.98
CA THR A 23 71.99 -9.95 -30.37
C THR A 23 71.47 -11.22 -31.02
N MET A 24 70.15 -11.39 -31.17
CA MET A 24 69.55 -12.06 -32.33
C MET A 24 68.01 -12.04 -32.24
N PHE A 25 67.38 -11.73 -33.37
CA PHE A 25 65.93 -11.72 -33.65
C PHE A 25 65.13 -10.49 -33.20
N CYS A 26 65.50 -9.31 -33.74
CA CYS A 26 64.51 -8.32 -34.14
C CYS A 26 64.42 -8.34 -35.68
N SER A 27 63.66 -9.27 -36.24
CA SER A 27 63.13 -9.13 -37.59
C SER A 27 62.10 -8.00 -37.55
N VAL A 28 62.51 -6.84 -38.07
CA VAL A 28 61.66 -5.69 -38.33
C VAL A 28 60.62 -6.11 -39.36
N VAL A 29 59.46 -6.55 -38.89
CA VAL A 29 58.26 -6.64 -39.73
C VAL A 29 57.81 -5.20 -39.94
N HIS A 30 58.19 -4.63 -41.07
CA HIS A 30 57.62 -3.38 -41.57
C HIS A 30 56.15 -3.66 -41.91
N VAL A 31 55.26 -3.56 -40.91
CA VAL A 31 53.82 -3.69 -41.12
C VAL A 31 53.34 -2.38 -41.74
N GLU A 32 53.29 -2.38 -43.08
CA GLU A 32 52.85 -1.25 -43.92
C GLU A 32 51.35 -0.93 -43.81
N ASN A 33 50.68 -1.46 -42.79
CA ASN A 33 49.24 -1.33 -42.63
C ASN A 33 48.92 -0.88 -41.19
N THR A 34 49.15 0.40 -40.92
CA THR A 34 48.86 1.03 -39.62
C THR A 34 47.40 0.86 -39.18
N SER A 35 46.50 0.62 -40.14
CA SER A 35 45.09 0.31 -39.89
C SER A 35 44.91 -1.06 -39.24
N THR A 36 45.58 -2.12 -39.71
CA THR A 36 45.43 -3.47 -39.14
C THR A 36 46.00 -3.55 -37.72
N LEU A 37 47.10 -2.83 -37.46
CA LEU A 37 47.67 -2.71 -36.12
C LEU A 37 46.69 -2.04 -35.15
N LYS A 38 46.00 -0.96 -35.57
CA LYS A 38 44.98 -0.28 -34.75
C LYS A 38 43.81 -1.20 -34.41
N TYR A 39 43.31 -1.97 -35.38
CA TYR A 39 42.24 -2.94 -35.13
C TYR A 39 42.67 -4.05 -34.18
N LEU A 40 43.90 -4.55 -34.31
CA LEU A 40 44.42 -5.60 -33.45
C LEU A 40 44.60 -5.11 -32.00
N VAL A 41 45.11 -3.88 -31.82
CA VAL A 41 45.19 -3.25 -30.49
C VAL A 41 43.80 -3.02 -29.90
N PHE A 42 42.84 -2.52 -30.69
CA PHE A 42 41.46 -2.32 -30.24
C PHE A 42 40.81 -3.65 -29.83
N LEU A 43 40.99 -4.71 -30.62
CA LEU A 43 40.46 -6.04 -30.32
C LEU A 43 41.03 -6.60 -29.01
N LEU A 44 42.33 -6.43 -28.76
CA LEU A 44 42.97 -6.83 -27.50
C LEU A 44 42.43 -6.07 -26.29
N VAL A 45 42.21 -4.76 -26.42
CA VAL A 45 41.60 -3.94 -25.35
C VAL A 45 40.16 -4.38 -25.08
N LEU A 46 39.39 -4.67 -26.13
CA LEU A 46 38.01 -5.14 -25.98
C LEU A 46 37.97 -6.53 -25.31
N LEU A 47 38.86 -7.44 -25.70
CA LEU A 47 38.92 -8.80 -25.15
C LEU A 47 39.29 -8.77 -23.66
N THR A 48 40.26 -7.95 -23.27
CA THR A 48 40.67 -7.80 -21.86
C THR A 48 39.56 -7.18 -21.01
N PHE A 49 38.83 -6.21 -21.54
CA PHE A 49 37.66 -5.63 -20.86
C PHE A 49 36.55 -6.67 -20.63
N LEU A 50 36.22 -7.47 -21.64
CA LEU A 50 35.22 -8.54 -21.54
C LEU A 50 35.64 -9.61 -20.52
N LEU A 51 36.92 -9.99 -20.52
CA LEU A 51 37.46 -10.97 -19.57
C LEU A 51 37.37 -10.46 -18.12
N SER A 52 37.70 -9.18 -17.91
CA SER A 52 37.57 -8.51 -16.61
C SER A 52 36.12 -8.49 -16.12
N LEU A 53 35.16 -8.21 -17.01
CA LEU A 53 33.73 -8.18 -16.69
C LEU A 53 33.23 -9.57 -16.28
N VAL A 54 33.63 -10.63 -17.00
CA VAL A 54 33.28 -12.02 -16.66
C VAL A 54 33.86 -12.40 -15.30
N LEU A 55 35.14 -12.09 -15.05
CA LEU A 55 35.79 -12.35 -13.76
C LEU A 55 35.12 -11.57 -12.61
N SER A 56 34.68 -10.33 -12.85
CA SER A 56 33.96 -9.55 -11.85
C SER A 56 32.59 -10.15 -11.51
N ILE A 57 31.85 -10.67 -12.51
CA ILE A 57 30.59 -11.40 -12.28
C ILE A 57 30.85 -12.67 -11.46
N ILE A 58 31.86 -13.47 -11.83
CA ILE A 58 32.20 -14.69 -11.09
C ILE A 58 32.61 -14.33 -9.66
N ALA A 59 33.47 -13.33 -9.47
CA ALA A 59 33.88 -12.86 -8.15
C ALA A 59 32.69 -12.35 -7.33
N TYR A 60 31.74 -11.65 -7.94
CA TYR A 60 30.51 -11.21 -7.30
C TYR A 60 29.68 -12.41 -6.80
N PHE A 61 29.49 -13.44 -7.62
CA PHE A 61 28.80 -14.66 -7.20
C PHE A 61 29.55 -15.47 -6.13
N TRP A 62 30.88 -15.40 -6.11
CA TRP A 62 31.72 -16.07 -5.09
C TRP A 62 31.80 -15.30 -3.77
N LEU A 63 31.85 -13.96 -3.81
CA LEU A 63 31.93 -13.08 -2.63
C LEU A 63 30.57 -12.80 -2.02
N HIS A 64 29.51 -12.88 -2.82
CA HIS A 64 28.14 -13.01 -2.36
C HIS A 64 27.66 -14.41 -2.70
N PRO A 65 28.18 -15.45 -1.99
CA PRO A 65 27.49 -16.72 -2.01
C PRO A 65 26.06 -16.37 -1.61
N ARG A 66 25.10 -16.61 -2.53
CA ARG A 66 23.68 -16.49 -2.19
C ARG A 66 23.56 -17.14 -0.83
N GLU A 67 23.20 -16.37 0.19
CA GLU A 67 22.84 -16.93 1.48
C GLU A 67 21.93 -18.10 1.12
N HIS A 68 22.41 -19.31 1.41
CA HIS A 68 21.70 -20.52 1.05
C HIS A 68 20.33 -20.36 1.70
N VAL A 69 19.33 -20.06 0.88
CA VAL A 69 17.94 -20.03 1.28
C VAL A 69 17.62 -21.47 1.67
N PHE A 70 17.77 -21.72 2.96
CA PHE A 70 17.27 -22.83 3.74
C PHE A 70 17.48 -24.21 3.11
N GLY A 71 18.72 -24.68 3.16
CA GLY A 71 19.10 -26.08 2.95
C GLY A 71 19.46 -26.81 4.24
N THR A 72 18.95 -26.36 5.39
CA THR A 72 19.03 -27.13 6.63
C THR A 72 17.68 -27.78 6.86
N ASP A 73 17.64 -29.09 7.13
CA ASP A 73 16.45 -29.88 7.49
C ASP A 73 15.73 -29.37 8.77
N SER A 74 16.13 -28.21 9.27
CA SER A 74 15.48 -27.47 10.33
C SER A 74 14.20 -26.81 9.81
N PRO A 75 13.03 -27.09 10.41
CA PRO A 75 11.79 -26.43 10.02
C PRO A 75 11.92 -24.91 10.22
N LEU A 76 11.39 -24.14 9.26
CA LEU A 76 11.33 -22.68 9.40
C LEU A 76 10.30 -22.37 10.47
N CYS A 77 10.76 -21.81 11.59
CA CYS A 77 9.94 -21.43 12.73
C CYS A 77 9.96 -19.90 12.87
N ILE A 78 8.78 -19.30 12.98
CA ILE A 78 8.62 -17.87 13.22
C ILE A 78 7.61 -17.63 14.33
N ASN A 79 7.65 -16.47 14.98
CA ASN A 79 6.69 -16.17 16.04
C ASN A 79 5.28 -16.00 15.43
N CYS A 80 4.30 -16.77 15.92
CA CYS A 80 2.94 -16.75 15.39
C CYS A 80 2.30 -15.34 15.47
N SER A 81 2.64 -14.56 16.50
CA SER A 81 2.20 -13.16 16.63
C SER A 81 2.63 -12.27 15.45
N GLN A 82 3.74 -12.61 14.80
CA GLN A 82 4.20 -11.88 13.62
C GLN A 82 3.37 -12.20 12.38
N MET A 83 2.62 -13.31 12.35
CA MET A 83 1.74 -13.67 11.24
C MET A 83 0.30 -13.20 11.42
N GLU A 84 -0.11 -12.86 12.64
CA GLU A 84 -1.46 -12.37 12.94
C GLU A 84 -1.75 -11.10 12.12
N MET A 85 -2.67 -11.19 11.16
CA MET A 85 -3.19 -10.05 10.40
C MET A 85 -4.49 -9.50 11.00
N ASN A 86 -5.22 -10.32 11.76
CA ASN A 86 -6.47 -9.95 12.43
C ASN A 86 -6.76 -10.98 13.55
N PRO A 87 -7.17 -10.59 14.77
CA PRO A 87 -7.51 -11.51 15.86
C PRO A 87 -8.62 -12.53 15.53
N ALA A 88 -9.38 -12.32 14.46
CA ALA A 88 -10.45 -13.23 14.06
C ALA A 88 -10.05 -14.28 13.00
N GLU A 89 -8.88 -14.15 12.35
CA GLU A 89 -8.36 -15.14 11.39
C GLU A 89 -7.48 -16.21 12.07
N GLU A 90 -7.45 -16.24 13.41
CA GLU A 90 -6.57 -17.06 14.23
C GLU A 90 -6.77 -18.58 14.10
N PHE A 91 -7.94 -19.05 13.66
CA PHE A 91 -8.25 -20.49 13.74
C PHE A 91 -7.99 -21.28 12.45
N GLU A 92 -8.24 -20.70 11.28
CA GLU A 92 -8.07 -21.43 10.01
C GLU A 92 -6.69 -21.21 9.39
N ALA A 93 -6.10 -20.02 9.57
CA ALA A 93 -4.84 -19.67 8.92
C ALA A 93 -3.64 -20.48 9.43
N PHE A 94 -3.76 -21.10 10.62
CA PHE A 94 -2.66 -21.81 11.26
C PHE A 94 -2.84 -23.33 11.33
N SER A 95 -3.92 -23.90 10.77
CA SER A 95 -4.18 -25.34 10.85
C SER A 95 -3.09 -26.19 10.20
N ASN A 96 -2.37 -25.62 9.22
CA ASN A 96 -1.33 -26.32 8.47
C ASN A 96 0.06 -26.20 9.13
N PHE A 97 0.23 -25.37 10.15
CA PHE A 97 1.53 -25.17 10.80
C PHE A 97 1.63 -25.95 12.11
N SER A 98 2.81 -26.51 12.36
CA SER A 98 3.11 -27.10 13.66
C SER A 98 3.42 -26.00 14.67
N ILE A 99 2.64 -25.92 15.75
CA ILE A 99 2.84 -24.91 16.80
C ILE A 99 3.78 -25.49 17.86
N ARG A 100 4.92 -24.82 18.07
CA ARG A 100 5.90 -25.12 19.12
C ARG A 100 5.90 -23.99 20.15
N ARG A 101 5.97 -24.30 21.44
CA ARG A 101 6.17 -23.26 22.46
C ARG A 101 7.66 -23.12 22.75
N ASP A 102 8.13 -21.88 22.73
CA ASP A 102 9.48 -21.50 23.17
C ASP A 102 9.34 -20.42 24.24
N GLY A 103 9.44 -20.84 25.50
CA GLY A 103 9.10 -20.01 26.65
C GLY A 103 7.63 -19.54 26.65
N SER A 104 7.43 -18.22 26.65
CA SER A 104 6.12 -17.57 26.59
C SER A 104 5.59 -17.36 25.17
N SER A 105 6.43 -17.57 24.15
CA SER A 105 6.08 -17.29 22.75
C SER A 105 5.62 -18.58 22.04
N LYS A 106 4.61 -18.44 21.18
CA LYS A 106 4.19 -19.49 20.24
C LYS A 106 4.96 -19.33 18.93
N LEU A 107 5.70 -20.37 18.53
CA LEU A 107 6.37 -20.47 17.25
C LEU A 107 5.54 -21.31 16.28
N CYS A 108 5.33 -20.80 15.08
CA CYS A 108 4.66 -21.47 13.98
C CYS A 108 5.74 -22.02 13.04
N CYS A 109 5.84 -23.34 12.97
CA CYS A 109 6.89 -24.06 12.26
C CYS A 109 6.34 -24.81 11.05
N SER A 110 7.01 -24.68 9.92
CA SER A 110 6.74 -25.43 8.69
C SER A 110 7.94 -26.32 8.34
N SER A 111 7.68 -27.59 8.01
CA SER A 111 8.66 -28.52 7.45
C SER A 111 8.48 -28.76 5.95
N LYS A 112 7.35 -28.34 5.37
CA LYS A 112 7.07 -28.53 3.94
C LYS A 112 7.44 -27.26 3.15
N PRO A 113 8.09 -27.40 1.98
CA PRO A 113 8.42 -26.25 1.13
C PRO A 113 7.20 -25.41 0.72
N ALA A 114 6.05 -26.06 0.49
CA ALA A 114 4.80 -25.39 0.12
C ALA A 114 4.28 -24.48 1.25
N ASP A 115 4.26 -25.01 2.48
CA ASP A 115 3.83 -24.29 3.68
C ASP A 115 4.79 -23.12 3.94
N THR A 116 6.10 -23.29 3.73
CA THR A 116 7.10 -22.22 3.84
C THR A 116 6.87 -21.07 2.86
N ALA A 117 6.47 -21.37 1.62
CA ALA A 117 6.10 -20.34 0.66
C ALA A 117 4.85 -19.55 1.12
N GLU A 118 3.88 -20.22 1.74
CA GLU A 118 2.71 -19.57 2.34
C GLU A 118 3.10 -18.65 3.51
N ILE A 119 4.02 -19.09 4.38
CA ILE A 119 4.57 -18.28 5.47
C ILE A 119 5.14 -16.96 4.93
N VAL A 120 6.00 -17.05 3.92
CA VAL A 120 6.65 -15.88 3.31
C VAL A 120 5.61 -14.98 2.65
N ALA A 121 4.65 -15.54 1.91
CA ALA A 121 3.59 -14.77 1.27
C ALA A 121 2.77 -13.95 2.28
N ARG A 122 2.40 -14.56 3.43
CA ARG A 122 1.66 -13.86 4.49
C ARG A 122 2.49 -12.78 5.17
N MET A 123 3.78 -13.02 5.41
CA MET A 123 4.67 -11.99 5.97
C MET A 123 4.84 -10.80 5.02
N VAL A 124 4.99 -11.05 3.72
CA VAL A 124 5.07 -10.01 2.68
C VAL A 124 3.77 -9.22 2.64
N GLU A 125 2.60 -9.86 2.66
CA GLU A 125 1.30 -9.19 2.67
C GLU A 125 1.09 -8.34 3.93
N LYS A 126 1.42 -8.87 5.12
CA LYS A 126 1.35 -8.09 6.37
C LYS A 126 2.28 -6.87 6.31
N LYS A 127 3.52 -7.04 5.87
CA LYS A 127 4.48 -5.93 5.73
C LYS A 127 3.97 -4.90 4.74
N ARG A 128 3.38 -5.34 3.63
CA ARG A 128 2.72 -4.48 2.63
C ARG A 128 1.60 -3.66 3.25
N ARG A 129 0.68 -4.28 3.99
CA ARG A 129 -0.42 -3.59 4.69
C ARG A 129 0.07 -2.57 5.71
N ILE A 130 1.06 -2.93 6.52
CA ILE A 130 1.68 -2.00 7.49
C ILE A 130 2.28 -0.81 6.76
N THR A 131 3.03 -1.05 5.67
CA THR A 131 3.71 0.02 4.94
C THR A 131 2.72 0.92 4.18
N LEU A 132 1.61 0.35 3.67
CA LEU A 132 0.46 1.09 3.14
C LEU A 132 -0.19 1.97 4.21
N SER A 133 -0.46 1.42 5.40
CA SER A 133 -1.09 2.16 6.51
C SER A 133 -0.21 3.28 7.07
N GLN A 134 1.12 3.14 6.96
CA GLN A 134 2.08 4.16 7.39
C GLN A 134 2.28 5.28 6.36
N GLY A 135 1.69 5.18 5.16
CA GLY A 135 1.82 6.18 4.11
C GLY A 135 3.25 6.33 3.55
N ILE A 136 4.13 5.36 3.79
CA ILE A 136 5.56 5.42 3.44
C ILE A 136 5.78 5.09 1.96
N VAL A 137 4.87 4.36 1.31
CA VAL A 137 5.00 4.04 -0.12
C VAL A 137 4.48 5.20 -0.97
N LYS A 138 5.40 6.09 -1.37
CA LYS A 138 5.12 7.17 -2.34
C LYS A 138 5.03 6.69 -3.80
N ASP A 139 5.49 5.46 -4.09
CA ASP A 139 5.67 4.95 -5.47
C ASP A 139 5.00 3.58 -5.71
N LEU A 140 3.85 3.29 -5.08
CA LEU A 140 2.98 2.32 -5.72
C LEU A 140 2.46 3.00 -6.99
N PRO A 141 2.53 2.36 -8.18
CA PRO A 141 1.79 2.85 -9.31
C PRO A 141 0.32 2.80 -8.88
N ILE A 142 -0.19 3.96 -8.46
CA ILE A 142 -1.60 4.22 -8.48
C ILE A 142 -1.89 4.08 -9.96
N ILE A 143 -2.40 2.90 -10.34
CA ILE A 143 -3.09 2.74 -11.60
C ILE A 143 -4.37 3.56 -11.41
N CYS A 144 -4.22 4.88 -11.42
CA CYS A 144 -5.28 5.75 -11.87
C CYS A 144 -5.54 5.24 -13.27
N GLY A 145 -6.59 4.44 -13.43
CA GLY A 145 -7.08 4.08 -14.74
C GLY A 145 -7.12 5.37 -15.52
N ARG A 146 -6.28 5.47 -16.56
CA ARG A 146 -6.30 6.59 -17.48
C ARG A 146 -7.67 6.47 -18.12
N SER A 147 -8.63 7.22 -17.59
CA SER A 147 -9.96 7.31 -18.13
C SER A 147 -9.78 7.83 -19.54
N ASP A 148 -9.97 6.92 -20.49
CA ASP A 148 -10.18 7.29 -21.88
C ASP A 148 -11.41 8.22 -21.85
N PRO A 149 -11.25 9.53 -22.14
CA PRO A 149 -12.32 10.52 -21.91
C PRO A 149 -13.56 10.25 -22.77
N ASP A 150 -13.47 9.34 -23.73
CA ASP A 150 -14.55 8.96 -24.65
C ASP A 150 -15.31 7.67 -24.28
N LYS A 151 -14.94 6.95 -23.22
CA LYS A 151 -15.62 5.68 -22.83
C LYS A 151 -15.98 5.53 -21.35
N GLY A 152 -15.55 6.44 -20.49
CA GLY A 152 -15.84 6.39 -19.06
C GLY A 152 -17.23 6.93 -18.73
N ASN A 153 -18.30 6.16 -19.01
CA ASN A 153 -19.59 6.41 -18.38
C ASN A 153 -19.46 6.12 -16.87
N THR A 154 -18.97 7.07 -16.09
CA THR A 154 -19.08 7.07 -14.63
C THR A 154 -20.56 7.09 -14.30
N LYS A 155 -21.13 5.89 -14.17
CA LYS A 155 -22.54 5.72 -13.84
C LYS A 155 -22.67 6.08 -12.37
N ILE A 156 -23.28 7.23 -12.07
CA ILE A 156 -23.75 7.54 -10.72
C ILE A 156 -24.58 6.34 -10.29
N VAL A 157 -24.26 5.75 -9.13
CA VAL A 157 -24.97 4.55 -8.66
C VAL A 157 -25.85 4.87 -7.46
N GLY A 158 -25.51 5.87 -6.63
CA GLY A 158 -26.41 6.31 -5.57
C GLY A 158 -26.07 7.68 -5.01
N ILE A 159 -27.09 8.49 -4.71
CA ILE A 159 -27.01 9.74 -3.95
C ILE A 159 -28.22 9.76 -3.03
N LEU A 160 -28.01 9.87 -1.72
CA LEU A 160 -29.10 9.88 -0.75
C LEU A 160 -28.96 11.07 0.22
N PRO A 161 -30.00 11.92 0.37
CA PRO A 161 -30.06 12.95 1.39
C PRO A 161 -30.42 12.36 2.76
N LEU A 162 -30.17 13.10 3.83
CA LEU A 162 -30.50 12.68 5.21
C LEU A 162 -32.03 12.49 5.40
N ALA A 163 -32.46 11.37 6.01
CA ALA A 163 -33.89 11.13 6.32
C ALA A 163 -34.30 11.55 7.72
N SER A 164 -33.52 11.18 8.74
CA SER A 164 -33.96 11.32 10.12
C SER A 164 -32.78 11.20 11.09
N LYS A 165 -32.92 11.89 12.23
CA LYS A 165 -32.05 11.76 13.39
C LYS A 165 -32.62 10.70 14.32
N ASN A 166 -32.05 9.50 14.33
CA ASN A 166 -32.33 8.57 15.43
C ASN A 166 -31.47 8.97 16.64
N ALA A 167 -32.07 9.76 17.53
CA ALA A 167 -31.42 10.43 18.66
C ALA A 167 -30.99 9.48 19.81
N ASN A 168 -31.47 8.22 19.82
CA ASN A 168 -31.43 7.41 21.03
C ASN A 168 -30.17 6.53 21.21
N GLN A 169 -29.13 6.67 20.38
CA GLN A 169 -27.89 5.89 20.53
C GLN A 169 -26.62 6.66 20.12
N TYR A 170 -25.55 6.50 20.90
CA TYR A 170 -24.20 6.95 20.55
C TYR A 170 -23.66 6.12 19.37
N MET A 171 -23.04 6.76 18.37
CA MET A 171 -22.56 6.09 17.14
C MET A 171 -23.69 5.39 16.35
N THR A 172 -24.86 6.02 16.25
CA THR A 172 -25.98 5.48 15.46
C THR A 172 -25.69 5.54 13.97
N LYS A 173 -26.18 4.52 13.25
CA LYS A 173 -26.20 4.48 11.78
C LYS A 173 -27.10 5.58 11.24
N VAL A 174 -26.56 6.39 10.31
CA VAL A 174 -27.30 7.48 9.68
C VAL A 174 -28.35 6.91 8.73
N MET A 175 -29.57 7.42 8.81
CA MET A 175 -30.68 7.05 7.95
C MET A 175 -30.81 8.05 6.79
N TRP A 176 -31.09 7.54 5.61
CA TRP A 176 -31.05 8.30 4.36
C TRP A 176 -32.41 8.22 3.66
N ASN A 177 -32.86 9.33 3.08
CA ASN A 177 -34.17 9.46 2.48
C ASN A 177 -34.10 9.06 1.02
N ILE A 178 -34.45 7.81 0.71
CA ILE A 178 -34.49 7.31 -0.67
C ILE A 178 -35.62 7.90 -1.52
N ASN A 179 -36.64 8.49 -0.89
CA ASN A 179 -37.84 8.99 -1.55
C ASN A 179 -37.76 10.50 -1.87
N SER A 180 -36.69 11.19 -1.47
CA SER A 180 -36.50 12.59 -1.81
C SER A 180 -36.23 12.75 -3.31
N THR A 181 -36.69 13.85 -3.90
CA THR A 181 -36.44 14.19 -5.31
C THR A 181 -34.96 14.40 -5.64
N ALA A 182 -34.12 14.64 -4.62
CA ALA A 182 -32.67 14.74 -4.76
C ALA A 182 -31.97 13.37 -4.71
N SER A 183 -32.73 12.30 -4.46
CA SER A 183 -32.19 10.95 -4.32
C SER A 183 -32.13 10.26 -5.67
N PHE A 184 -31.07 9.50 -5.87
CA PHE A 184 -30.93 8.61 -7.00
C PHE A 184 -30.40 7.28 -6.49
N LEU A 185 -31.00 6.18 -6.93
CA LEU A 185 -30.51 4.82 -6.65
C LEU A 185 -30.53 4.05 -7.97
N GLY A 186 -29.34 3.80 -8.51
CA GLY A 186 -29.14 3.04 -9.74
C GLY A 186 -29.32 1.54 -9.50
N SER A 187 -29.49 0.81 -10.60
CA SER A 187 -29.75 -0.65 -10.60
C SER A 187 -28.64 -1.52 -10.00
N ALA A 188 -27.46 -0.98 -9.73
CA ALA A 188 -26.34 -1.71 -9.13
C ALA A 188 -26.24 -1.55 -7.60
N LEU A 189 -27.22 -0.87 -6.99
CA LEU A 189 -27.34 -0.69 -5.55
C LEU A 189 -28.72 -1.08 -5.03
N THR A 190 -28.75 -1.53 -3.78
CA THR A 190 -29.96 -1.58 -2.96
C THR A 190 -29.76 -0.81 -1.65
N TYR A 191 -30.83 -0.24 -1.12
CA TYR A 191 -30.79 0.47 0.16
C TYR A 191 -31.43 -0.38 1.26
N ILE A 192 -30.69 -0.62 2.35
CA ILE A 192 -31.12 -1.50 3.43
C ILE A 192 -30.79 -0.83 4.77
N ASN A 193 -31.81 -0.28 5.43
CA ASN A 193 -31.73 0.22 6.80
C ASN A 193 -30.50 1.12 7.06
N GLY A 194 -30.29 2.17 6.27
CA GLY A 194 -29.13 3.07 6.40
C GLY A 194 -27.88 2.63 5.62
N SER A 195 -27.85 1.42 5.05
CA SER A 195 -26.77 0.92 4.19
C SER A 195 -27.07 1.09 2.71
N LEU A 196 -26.02 1.32 1.93
CA LEU A 196 -25.98 1.02 0.51
C LEU A 196 -25.31 -0.34 0.31
N ARG A 197 -26.04 -1.30 -0.24
CA ARG A 197 -25.53 -2.62 -0.60
C ARG A 197 -25.21 -2.66 -2.08
N VAL A 198 -23.99 -3.08 -2.43
CA VAL A 198 -23.56 -3.24 -3.82
C VAL A 198 -23.99 -4.60 -4.37
N LEU A 199 -24.55 -4.59 -5.59
CA LEU A 199 -24.96 -5.81 -6.30
C LEU A 199 -23.88 -6.35 -7.24
N GLU A 200 -22.82 -5.58 -7.45
CA GLU A 200 -21.72 -5.93 -8.35
C GLU A 200 -20.37 -5.60 -7.70
N SER A 201 -19.42 -6.53 -7.84
CA SER A 201 -18.05 -6.31 -7.36
C SER A 201 -17.32 -5.31 -8.26
N ALA A 202 -16.87 -4.19 -7.70
CA ALA A 202 -16.15 -3.16 -8.45
C ALA A 202 -15.39 -2.20 -7.52
N TYR A 203 -14.62 -1.29 -8.12
CA TYR A 203 -14.15 -0.10 -7.43
C TYR A 203 -15.26 0.96 -7.42
N TYR A 204 -15.50 1.50 -6.23
CA TYR A 204 -16.48 2.54 -5.99
C TYR A 204 -15.80 3.75 -5.37
N TYR A 205 -16.00 4.91 -5.97
CA TYR A 205 -15.74 6.17 -5.31
C TYR A 205 -16.90 6.46 -4.38
N ILE A 206 -16.62 6.53 -3.09
CA ILE A 206 -17.59 6.74 -2.02
C ILE A 206 -17.34 8.12 -1.43
N TYR A 207 -18.40 8.92 -1.30
CA TYR A 207 -18.32 10.23 -0.68
C TYR A 207 -19.45 10.46 0.30
N SER A 208 -19.19 11.28 1.30
CA SER A 208 -20.21 11.76 2.21
C SER A 208 -19.88 13.14 2.73
N ASN A 209 -20.89 13.99 2.76
CA ASN A 209 -20.83 15.32 3.35
C ASN A 209 -21.94 15.42 4.41
N LEU A 210 -21.59 15.87 5.61
CA LEU A 210 -22.52 16.08 6.70
C LEU A 210 -22.32 17.47 7.29
N VAL A 211 -23.42 18.20 7.47
CA VAL A 211 -23.42 19.50 8.15
C VAL A 211 -24.04 19.33 9.53
N TYR A 212 -23.34 19.81 10.53
CA TYR A 212 -23.75 19.74 11.92
C TYR A 212 -23.71 21.12 12.58
N SER A 213 -24.51 21.30 13.61
CA SER A 213 -24.45 22.48 14.47
C SER A 213 -24.57 22.07 15.93
N GLN A 214 -23.92 22.85 16.78
CA GLN A 214 -24.07 22.77 18.22
C GLN A 214 -24.69 24.07 18.70
N GLU A 215 -25.85 23.97 19.34
CA GLU A 215 -26.38 25.07 20.12
C GLU A 215 -25.51 25.27 21.35
N TRP A 216 -25.19 26.52 21.64
CA TRP A 216 -24.51 26.85 22.89
C TRP A 216 -25.45 26.52 24.04
N ASN A 217 -25.07 25.55 24.87
CA ASN A 217 -25.77 25.28 26.11
C ASN A 217 -24.85 25.68 27.26
N ASN A 218 -25.39 26.32 28.30
CA ASN A 218 -24.61 26.77 29.47
C ASN A 218 -24.07 25.62 30.32
N SER A 219 -24.26 24.36 29.90
CA SER A 219 -23.58 23.22 30.50
C SER A 219 -22.10 23.29 30.15
N THR A 220 -21.26 22.99 31.14
CA THR A 220 -19.80 22.83 31.03
C THR A 220 -19.38 21.64 30.15
N ASP A 221 -20.22 21.25 29.20
CA ASP A 221 -19.97 20.16 28.28
C ASP A 221 -18.82 20.54 27.34
N ALA A 222 -17.66 20.02 27.72
CA ALA A 222 -16.39 20.07 27.01
C ALA A 222 -16.57 19.96 25.50
N PHE A 223 -15.80 20.78 24.76
CA PHE A 223 -15.46 20.63 23.34
C PHE A 223 -15.81 19.24 22.77
N ARG A 224 -16.98 19.12 22.15
CA ARG A 224 -17.42 17.83 21.60
C ARG A 224 -16.97 17.72 20.16
N THR A 225 -15.95 16.91 19.93
CA THR A 225 -15.56 16.47 18.59
C THR A 225 -16.74 15.79 17.91
N PHE A 226 -17.06 16.22 16.69
CA PHE A 226 -17.99 15.51 15.82
C PHE A 226 -17.20 14.56 14.92
N CYS A 227 -17.47 13.26 15.05
CA CYS A 227 -16.85 12.25 14.22
C CYS A 227 -17.87 11.63 13.26
N GLN A 228 -17.48 11.51 12.01
CA GLN A 228 -18.16 10.77 10.96
C GLN A 228 -17.29 9.57 10.57
N VAL A 229 -17.90 8.38 10.47
CA VAL A 229 -17.17 7.14 10.19
C VAL A 229 -17.90 6.34 9.11
N LEU A 230 -17.18 5.97 8.05
CA LEU A 230 -17.64 5.07 7.01
C LEU A 230 -17.29 3.64 7.40
N TYR A 231 -18.29 2.78 7.46
CA TYR A 231 -18.16 1.36 7.74
C TYR A 231 -18.47 0.52 6.51
N ARG A 232 -17.85 -0.66 6.47
CA ARG A 232 -18.16 -1.77 5.59
C ARG A 232 -18.67 -2.94 6.41
N HIS A 233 -19.79 -3.50 5.98
CA HIS A 233 -20.34 -4.74 6.51
C HIS A 233 -20.32 -5.81 5.43
N THR A 234 -19.78 -6.98 5.76
CA THR A 234 -19.66 -8.12 4.84
C THR A 234 -20.58 -9.24 5.38
N PRO A 235 -21.74 -9.51 4.74
CA PRO A 235 -22.72 -10.46 5.27
C PRO A 235 -22.22 -11.91 5.37
N MET A 236 -21.19 -12.25 4.57
CA MET A 236 -20.70 -13.61 4.37
C MET A 236 -19.57 -14.02 5.31
N THR A 237 -19.00 -13.11 6.10
CA THR A 237 -17.93 -13.45 7.03
C THR A 237 -18.51 -13.80 8.40
N GLU A 238 -18.08 -14.94 8.98
CA GLU A 238 -18.45 -15.37 10.34
C GLU A 238 -18.08 -14.31 11.41
N THR A 239 -17.17 -13.40 11.06
CA THR A 239 -16.86 -12.21 11.82
C THR A 239 -17.99 -11.19 11.69
N LYS A 240 -18.87 -11.15 12.71
CA LYS A 240 -19.95 -10.16 12.88
C LYS A 240 -19.51 -8.69 12.98
N TYR A 241 -18.25 -8.36 12.68
CA TYR A 241 -17.69 -7.05 12.96
C TYR A 241 -17.61 -6.20 11.70
N ASP A 242 -18.26 -5.05 11.77
CA ASP A 242 -18.17 -4.02 10.74
C ASP A 242 -16.73 -3.46 10.68
N THR A 243 -16.16 -3.33 9.48
CA THR A 243 -14.81 -2.77 9.27
C THR A 243 -14.89 -1.27 9.04
N ILE A 244 -14.04 -0.48 9.68
CA ILE A 244 -13.92 0.97 9.39
C ILE A 244 -13.14 1.14 8.07
N LEU A 245 -13.73 1.87 7.12
CA LEU A 245 -13.07 2.25 5.87
C LEU A 245 -12.42 3.63 5.95
N MET A 246 -13.10 4.58 6.60
CA MET A 246 -12.67 5.98 6.67
C MET A 246 -13.29 6.66 7.89
N GLN A 247 -12.58 7.62 8.46
CA GLN A 247 -13.04 8.39 9.61
C GLN A 247 -12.57 9.84 9.50
N SER A 248 -13.46 10.78 9.81
CA SER A 248 -13.19 12.20 9.92
C SER A 248 -13.73 12.70 11.25
N CYS A 249 -12.90 13.40 12.01
CA CYS A 249 -13.26 13.93 13.33
C CYS A 249 -12.88 15.40 13.38
N ASN A 250 -13.89 16.26 13.53
CA ASN A 250 -13.72 17.70 13.57
C ASN A 250 -14.09 18.19 14.97
N SER A 251 -13.13 18.81 15.66
CA SER A 251 -13.40 19.57 16.87
C SER A 251 -13.91 20.95 16.46
N MET A 252 -15.10 21.31 16.96
CA MET A 252 -15.67 22.63 16.74
C MET A 252 -16.06 23.26 18.06
N CYS A 253 -16.16 24.59 18.00
CA CYS A 253 -16.25 25.55 19.10
C CYS A 253 -14.88 25.81 19.73
N LEU A 254 -14.28 26.98 19.46
CA LEU A 254 -13.38 27.61 20.43
C LEU A 254 -14.26 28.26 21.51
N PRO A 255 -13.77 28.43 22.75
CA PRO A 255 -14.53 29.14 23.77
C PRO A 255 -14.54 30.63 23.39
N SER A 256 -15.45 31.01 22.49
CA SER A 256 -15.72 32.41 22.20
C SER A 256 -16.78 32.89 23.18
N THR A 257 -16.57 34.08 23.72
CA THR A 257 -17.38 34.77 24.74
C THR A 257 -18.81 35.12 24.29
N VAL A 258 -19.24 34.62 23.12
CA VAL A 258 -20.49 34.96 22.45
C VAL A 258 -21.31 33.69 22.31
N HIS A 259 -22.53 33.70 22.82
CA HIS A 259 -23.55 32.64 22.78
C HIS A 259 -24.03 32.27 21.34
N ALA A 260 -23.14 32.30 20.35
CA ALA A 260 -23.48 32.01 18.97
C ALA A 260 -23.48 30.49 18.73
N PRO A 261 -24.47 29.96 17.98
CA PRO A 261 -24.45 28.57 17.55
C PRO A 261 -23.22 28.32 16.67
N CYS A 262 -22.51 27.22 16.91
CA CYS A 262 -21.39 26.82 16.09
C CYS A 262 -21.86 25.81 15.04
N SER A 263 -21.50 26.03 13.77
CA SER A 263 -21.84 25.13 12.67
C SER A 263 -20.60 24.69 11.91
N GLY A 264 -20.56 23.41 11.55
CA GLY A 264 -19.46 22.82 10.79
C GLY A 264 -19.94 21.85 9.73
N SER A 265 -19.00 21.45 8.88
CA SER A 265 -19.16 20.34 7.96
C SER A 265 -18.10 19.28 8.21
N SER A 266 -18.42 18.04 7.88
CA SER A 266 -17.49 16.93 7.77
C SER A 266 -17.65 16.34 6.39
N HIS A 267 -16.53 16.28 5.66
CA HIS A 267 -16.48 15.76 4.30
C HIS A 267 -15.49 14.61 4.25
N MET A 268 -15.86 13.54 3.56
CA MET A 268 -15.03 12.37 3.38
C MET A 268 -15.24 11.78 1.98
N GLU A 269 -14.15 11.42 1.31
CA GLU A 269 -14.18 10.81 -0.02
C GLU A 269 -12.97 9.89 -0.22
N SER A 270 -13.19 8.71 -0.81
CA SER A 270 -12.11 7.80 -1.21
C SER A 270 -12.66 6.70 -2.13
N VAL A 271 -11.75 5.93 -2.74
CA VAL A 271 -12.09 4.79 -3.61
C VAL A 271 -11.83 3.49 -2.86
N PHE A 272 -12.83 2.61 -2.86
CA PHE A 272 -12.74 1.29 -2.25
C PHE A 272 -13.21 0.21 -3.22
N PHE A 273 -12.55 -0.95 -3.20
CA PHE A 273 -13.09 -2.14 -3.83
C PHE A 273 -14.16 -2.74 -2.91
N LEU A 274 -15.39 -2.85 -3.40
CA LEU A 274 -16.49 -3.52 -2.70
C LEU A 274 -16.87 -4.78 -3.48
N ARG A 275 -17.11 -5.87 -2.75
CA ARG A 275 -17.58 -7.14 -3.31
C ARG A 275 -19.11 -7.15 -3.37
N ASN A 276 -19.65 -7.97 -4.26
CA ASN A 276 -21.08 -8.27 -4.30
C ASN A 276 -21.63 -8.60 -2.91
N GLU A 277 -22.80 -8.04 -2.59
CA GLU A 277 -23.53 -8.10 -1.32
C GLU A 277 -22.87 -7.35 -0.15
N GLU A 278 -21.71 -6.71 -0.32
CA GLU A 278 -21.15 -5.85 0.73
C GLU A 278 -21.99 -4.59 0.91
N GLU A 279 -22.09 -4.16 2.18
CA GLU A 279 -22.81 -2.97 2.57
C GLU A 279 -21.85 -1.90 3.06
N VAL A 280 -22.15 -0.64 2.72
CA VAL A 280 -21.47 0.53 3.26
C VAL A 280 -22.47 1.48 3.90
N TYR A 281 -22.10 2.06 5.03
CA TYR A 281 -22.95 3.01 5.75
C TYR A 281 -22.12 3.97 6.61
N ILE A 282 -22.76 5.05 7.04
CA ILE A 282 -22.14 6.06 7.90
C ILE A 282 -22.67 5.93 9.34
N ARG A 283 -21.79 6.04 10.32
CA ARG A 283 -22.13 6.35 11.72
C ARG A 283 -21.57 7.71 12.10
N VAL A 284 -22.24 8.39 13.02
CA VAL A 284 -21.80 9.67 13.57
C VAL A 284 -21.76 9.62 15.08
N SER A 285 -20.80 10.31 15.69
CA SER A 285 -20.67 10.35 17.16
C SER A 285 -21.89 10.96 17.85
N ASP A 286 -22.54 11.93 17.20
CA ASP A 286 -23.67 12.66 17.76
C ASP A 286 -24.68 13.01 16.65
N PRO A 287 -25.73 12.18 16.46
CA PRO A 287 -26.71 12.38 15.39
C PRO A 287 -27.66 13.57 15.65
N GLU A 288 -27.83 14.00 16.91
CA GLU A 288 -28.72 15.12 17.24
C GLU A 288 -28.21 16.43 16.67
N ARG A 289 -26.87 16.57 16.61
CA ARG A 289 -26.17 17.72 16.07
C ARG A 289 -26.25 17.85 14.55
N LEU A 290 -26.66 16.82 13.81
CA LEU A 290 -26.83 16.93 12.36
C LEU A 290 -27.89 17.99 12.05
N ARG A 291 -27.64 18.86 11.06
CA ARG A 291 -28.67 19.80 10.61
C ARG A 291 -29.57 19.11 9.60
N GLU A 292 -30.87 19.28 9.73
CA GLU A 292 -31.82 18.89 8.69
C GLU A 292 -31.72 19.91 7.54
N SER A 293 -30.86 19.61 6.57
CA SER A 293 -30.80 20.30 5.29
C SER A 293 -30.69 19.24 4.20
N GLU A 294 -31.71 19.17 3.36
CA GLU A 294 -31.85 18.15 2.32
C GLU A 294 -30.72 18.19 1.29
N ARG A 295 -30.08 19.34 1.09
CA ARG A 295 -29.04 19.52 0.06
C ARG A 295 -27.62 19.39 0.57
N ASN A 296 -27.40 19.56 1.87
CA ASN A 296 -26.06 19.65 2.42
C ASN A 296 -25.57 18.33 3.02
N ASN A 297 -26.49 17.48 3.46
CA ASN A 297 -26.15 16.15 3.97
C ASN A 297 -26.37 15.12 2.87
N MET A 298 -25.30 14.52 2.40
CA MET A 298 -25.33 13.57 1.29
C MET A 298 -24.43 12.37 1.59
N PHE A 299 -24.86 11.21 1.13
CA PHE A 299 -24.05 10.01 1.04
C PHE A 299 -24.29 9.37 -0.30
N GLY A 300 -23.21 9.05 -1.00
CA GLY A 300 -23.31 8.52 -2.34
C GLY A 300 -22.10 7.72 -2.73
N LEU A 301 -22.28 6.98 -3.82
CA LEU A 301 -21.21 6.23 -4.44
C LEU A 301 -21.44 6.13 -5.95
N PHE A 302 -20.34 6.14 -6.70
CA PHE A 302 -20.35 5.85 -8.12
C PHE A 302 -19.25 4.87 -8.49
N ARG A 303 -19.50 4.07 -9.52
CA ARG A 303 -18.56 3.07 -10.01
C ARG A 303 -17.48 3.74 -10.83
N THR A 304 -16.22 3.39 -10.57
CA THR A 304 -15.03 3.87 -11.29
C THR A 304 -14.50 2.82 -12.25
#